data_AF-A0A1U9KL39-F1
#
_entry.id   AF-A0A1U9KL39-F1
#
_cell.length_a   1.000
_cell.length_b   1.000
_cell.length_c   1.000
_cell.angle_alpha   90.00
_cell.angle_beta   90.00
_cell.angle_gamma   90.00
#
_symmetry.space_group_name_H-M   'P 1'
#
loop_
_entity.id
_entity.type
_entity.pdbx_description
1 polymer ?
#
loop_
_entity_poly.entity_id
_entity_poly.type
_entity_poly.pdbx_seq_one_letter_code
_entity_poly.pdbx_strand_id
1 'polypeptide(L)'
;MTHYVTSHTSQSLHHLVSRRPDDAALRGRLRELAGERRRFGYRRLHILLGQEGMAMNHKKLFRLYREEGLSVRKRGGRKRAMGTRSPMMLPDGPNQRWSLDFVSDALNNGRRFRSKRAFRADYALIVDSPSLT
;
A
#
# COMPACT_ATOMS: atom_id res chain seq x y z
N MET A 1 40.59 -58.66 17.03
CA MET A 1 40.12 -57.29 16.69
C MET A 1 39.96 -57.21 15.18
N THR A 2 38.74 -57.38 14.69
CA THR A 2 38.39 -57.26 13.27
C THR A 2 38.07 -55.80 12.95
N HIS A 3 38.86 -55.18 12.08
CA HIS A 3 38.60 -53.83 11.60
C HIS A 3 37.44 -53.86 10.61
N TYR A 4 36.33 -53.20 10.93
CA TYR A 4 35.24 -52.96 9.97
C TYR A 4 35.66 -51.86 9.00
N VAL A 5 35.65 -52.16 7.70
CA VAL A 5 35.83 -51.18 6.63
C VAL A 5 34.44 -50.59 6.32
N THR A 6 34.20 -49.34 6.70
CA THR A 6 32.99 -48.60 6.32
C THR A 6 33.05 -48.22 4.85
N SER A 7 32.20 -48.83 4.04
CA SER A 7 31.87 -48.37 2.69
C SER A 7 31.20 -47.00 2.78
N HIS A 8 31.97 -45.94 2.47
CA HIS A 8 31.44 -44.59 2.39
C HIS A 8 30.64 -44.48 1.08
N THR A 9 29.32 -44.43 1.18
CA THR A 9 28.42 -44.14 0.05
C THR A 9 28.71 -42.74 -0.47
N SER A 10 29.09 -42.67 -1.74
CA SER A 10 29.43 -41.43 -2.45
C SER A 10 28.18 -40.55 -2.60
N GLN A 11 28.12 -39.42 -1.89
CA GLN A 11 27.09 -38.41 -2.12
C GLN A 11 27.37 -37.68 -3.44
N SER A 12 26.53 -37.91 -4.45
CA SER A 12 26.52 -37.11 -5.68
C SER A 12 25.83 -35.77 -5.41
N LEU A 13 26.60 -34.68 -5.41
CA LEU A 13 26.07 -33.31 -5.39
C LEU A 13 25.63 -32.91 -6.81
N HIS A 14 24.32 -32.89 -7.04
CA HIS A 14 23.77 -32.34 -8.27
C HIS A 14 23.95 -30.81 -8.27
N HIS A 15 25.03 -30.32 -8.87
CA HIS A 15 25.19 -28.91 -9.16
C HIS A 15 24.20 -28.51 -10.28
N LEU A 16 23.03 -27.99 -9.91
CA LEU A 16 22.11 -27.42 -10.90
C LEU A 16 22.68 -26.10 -11.40
N VAL A 17 23.48 -26.15 -12.46
CA VAL A 17 23.91 -24.95 -13.19
C VAL A 17 22.67 -24.32 -13.78
N SER A 18 22.23 -23.20 -13.21
CA SER A 18 21.16 -22.37 -13.76
C SER A 18 21.65 -21.78 -15.09
N ARG A 19 21.49 -22.54 -16.19
CA ARG A 19 21.55 -22.02 -17.55
C ARG A 19 20.36 -21.08 -17.73
N ARG A 20 20.53 -19.81 -17.36
CA ARG A 20 19.53 -18.78 -17.65
C ARG A 20 19.47 -18.62 -19.17
N PRO A 21 18.33 -18.87 -19.84
CA PRO A 21 18.19 -18.53 -21.24
C PRO A 21 18.38 -17.02 -21.40
N ASP A 22 18.85 -16.61 -22.57
CA ASP A 22 19.22 -15.24 -22.86
C ASP A 22 17.97 -14.33 -22.77
N ASP A 23 17.80 -13.66 -21.63
CA ASP A 23 16.66 -12.79 -21.33
C ASP A 23 16.76 -11.44 -22.07
N ALA A 24 17.77 -11.25 -22.94
CA ALA A 24 18.05 -10.00 -23.64
C ALA A 24 16.89 -9.55 -24.54
N ALA A 25 16.35 -10.44 -25.38
CA ALA A 25 15.21 -10.12 -26.25
C ALA A 25 13.97 -9.71 -25.43
N LEU A 26 13.76 -10.40 -24.31
CA LEU A 26 12.63 -10.14 -23.41
C LEU A 26 12.75 -8.80 -22.68
N ARG A 27 13.96 -8.45 -22.23
CA ARG A 27 14.27 -7.14 -21.64
C ARG A 27 14.07 -6.02 -22.66
N GLY A 28 14.49 -6.23 -23.91
CA GLY A 28 14.26 -5.29 -25.01
C GLY A 28 12.77 -5.00 -25.20
N ARG A 29 11.97 -6.06 -25.37
CA ARG A 29 10.51 -5.92 -25.55
C ARG A 29 9.81 -5.29 -24.35
N LEU A 30 10.24 -5.65 -23.13
CA LEU A 30 9.73 -5.06 -21.90
C LEU A 30 9.99 -3.54 -21.83
N ARG A 31 11.18 -3.09 -22.25
CA ARG A 31 11.53 -1.65 -22.30
C ARG A 31 10.68 -0.90 -23.32
N GLU A 32 10.45 -1.47 -24.49
CA GLU A 32 9.58 -0.88 -25.53
C GLU A 32 8.17 -0.66 -25.00
N LEU A 33 7.53 -1.71 -24.47
CA LEU A 33 6.17 -1.64 -23.93
C LEU A 33 6.07 -0.66 -22.74
N ALA A 34 7.09 -0.62 -21.90
CA ALA A 34 7.15 0.33 -20.79
C ALA A 34 7.38 1.78 -21.26
N GLY A 35 8.09 1.97 -22.38
CA GLY A 35 8.30 3.26 -23.04
C GLY A 35 7.01 3.82 -23.64
N GLU A 36 6.27 3.00 -24.38
CA GLU A 36 4.97 3.38 -24.95
C GLU A 36 3.94 3.72 -23.86
N ARG A 37 3.95 2.96 -22.76
CA ARG A 37 2.91 3.04 -21.72
C ARG A 37 3.50 3.19 -20.32
N ARG A 38 4.18 4.31 -20.06
CA ARG A 38 4.82 4.67 -18.77
C ARG A 38 3.97 4.54 -17.50
N ARG A 39 2.64 4.46 -17.60
CA ARG A 39 1.73 4.28 -16.45
C ARG A 39 1.49 2.81 -16.09
N PHE A 40 1.90 1.88 -16.94
CA PHE A 40 1.62 0.46 -16.73
C PHE A 40 2.63 -0.13 -15.76
N GLY A 41 2.12 -0.83 -14.75
CA GLY A 41 2.93 -1.65 -13.86
C GLY A 41 3.14 -3.07 -14.40
N TYR A 42 3.99 -3.84 -13.73
CA TYR A 42 4.37 -5.20 -14.14
C TYR A 42 3.18 -6.14 -14.43
N ARG A 43 2.04 -5.99 -13.74
CA ARG A 43 0.84 -6.80 -13.99
C ARG A 43 0.22 -6.57 -15.37
N ARG A 44 0.17 -5.31 -15.82
CA ARG A 44 -0.35 -4.98 -17.17
C ARG A 44 0.63 -5.40 -18.25
N LEU A 45 1.93 -5.21 -18.01
CA LEU A 45 2.99 -5.67 -18.92
C LEU A 45 3.01 -7.20 -19.04
N HIS A 46 2.72 -7.94 -17.97
CA HIS A 46 2.61 -9.41 -17.99
C HIS A 46 1.53 -9.91 -18.95
N ILE A 47 0.37 -9.26 -18.94
CA ILE A 47 -0.74 -9.62 -19.82
C ILE A 47 -0.40 -9.33 -21.28
N LEU A 48 0.19 -8.16 -21.56
CA LEU A 48 0.61 -7.77 -22.92
C LEU A 48 1.66 -8.74 -23.48
N LEU A 49 2.66 -9.08 -22.69
CA LEU A 49 3.66 -10.09 -23.08
C LEU A 49 3.04 -11.48 -23.28
N GLY A 50 2.03 -11.84 -22.48
CA GLY A 50 1.26 -13.07 -22.68
C GLY A 50 0.48 -13.10 -23.99
N GLN A 51 -0.07 -11.96 -24.42
CA GLN A 51 -0.76 -11.83 -25.71
C GLN A 51 0.21 -11.92 -26.90
N GLU A 52 1.46 -11.52 -26.72
CA GLU A 52 2.55 -11.66 -27.71
C GLU A 52 3.21 -13.05 -27.70
N GLY A 53 2.69 -14.01 -26.90
CA GLY A 53 3.21 -15.37 -26.80
C GLY A 53 4.45 -15.51 -25.90
N MET A 54 4.92 -14.42 -25.28
CA MET A 54 6.04 -14.40 -24.34
C MET A 54 5.57 -14.72 -22.91
N ALA A 55 4.99 -15.89 -22.71
CA ALA A 55 4.51 -16.34 -21.41
C ALA A 55 5.67 -16.64 -20.44
N MET A 56 5.64 -16.03 -19.26
CA MET A 56 6.61 -16.30 -18.20
C MET A 56 5.98 -16.24 -16.81
N ASN A 57 6.67 -16.81 -15.82
CA ASN A 57 6.27 -16.67 -14.43
C ASN A 57 6.32 -15.19 -14.01
N HIS A 58 5.25 -14.70 -13.38
CA HIS A 58 5.14 -13.33 -12.87
C HIS A 58 6.31 -12.94 -11.95
N LYS A 59 6.91 -13.89 -11.22
CA LYS A 59 8.10 -13.66 -10.39
C LYS A 59 9.32 -13.27 -11.23
N LYS A 60 9.52 -13.93 -12.38
CA LYS A 60 10.62 -13.63 -13.31
C LYS A 60 10.44 -12.24 -13.92
N LEU A 61 9.22 -11.92 -14.37
CA LEU A 61 8.91 -10.59 -14.90
C LEU A 61 9.13 -9.50 -13.85
N PHE A 62 8.65 -9.71 -12.62
CA PHE A 62 8.82 -8.74 -11.55
C PHE A 62 10.30 -8.47 -11.24
N ARG A 63 11.15 -9.52 -11.25
CA ARG A 63 12.60 -9.37 -11.09
C ARG A 63 13.19 -8.52 -12.22
N LEU A 64 12.92 -8.87 -13.47
CA LEU A 64 13.40 -8.12 -14.64
C LEU A 64 12.90 -6.68 -14.64
N TYR A 65 11.63 -6.44 -14.35
CA TYR A 65 11.04 -5.11 -14.24
C TYR A 65 11.73 -4.23 -13.18
N ARG A 66 12.16 -4.82 -12.07
CA ARG A 66 12.94 -4.10 -11.03
C ARG A 66 14.37 -3.84 -11.47
N GLU A 67 15.04 -4.83 -12.08
CA GLU A 67 16.40 -4.69 -12.62
C GLU A 67 16.45 -3.58 -13.70
N GLU A 68 15.40 -3.48 -14.51
CA GLU A 68 15.26 -2.48 -15.58
C GLU A 68 14.82 -1.09 -15.09
N GLY A 69 14.59 -0.90 -13.78
CA GLY A 69 14.22 0.40 -13.22
C GLY A 69 12.86 0.94 -13.67
N LEU A 70 11.99 0.07 -14.22
CA LEU A 70 10.72 0.47 -14.83
C LEU A 70 9.63 0.83 -13.82
N SER A 71 9.98 0.94 -12.53
CA SER A 71 9.02 1.25 -11.47
C SER A 71 8.38 2.62 -11.67
N VAL A 72 7.07 2.63 -11.93
CA VAL A 72 6.26 3.86 -11.99
C VAL A 72 6.39 4.62 -10.66
N ARG A 73 6.92 5.84 -10.73
CA ARG A 73 7.01 6.73 -9.56
C ARG A 73 5.60 7.03 -9.05
N LYS A 74 5.34 6.70 -7.79
CA LYS A 74 4.11 7.13 -7.11
C LYS A 74 4.11 8.65 -7.05
N ARG A 75 3.06 9.28 -7.60
CA ARG A 75 2.85 10.73 -7.45
C ARG A 75 2.71 11.01 -5.96
N GLY A 76 3.58 11.86 -5.41
CA GLY A 76 3.52 12.26 -4.01
C GLY A 76 2.12 12.82 -3.71
N GLY A 77 1.51 12.34 -2.63
CA GLY A 77 0.22 12.86 -2.17
C GLY A 77 0.33 14.37 -1.97
N ARG A 78 -0.74 15.10 -2.27
CA ARG A 78 -0.82 16.55 -2.02
C ARG A 78 -0.56 16.77 -0.53
N LYS A 79 0.58 17.39 -0.18
CA LYS A 79 0.86 17.80 1.20
C LYS A 79 -0.23 18.81 1.58
N ARG A 80 -1.14 18.42 2.47
CA ARG A 80 -2.06 19.38 3.09
C ARG A 80 -1.22 20.17 4.08
N ALA A 81 -1.30 21.51 4.02
CA ALA A 81 -0.68 22.33 5.04
C ALA A 81 -1.28 21.92 6.39
N MET A 82 -0.45 21.36 7.27
CA MET A 82 -0.75 21.30 8.69
C MET A 82 -0.54 22.71 9.23
N GLY A 83 -1.42 23.66 8.86
CA GLY A 83 -1.38 24.96 9.50
C GLY A 83 -1.49 24.77 11.01
N THR A 84 -0.80 25.62 11.79
CA THR A 84 -0.99 25.70 13.25
C THR A 84 -2.47 25.91 13.50
N ARG A 85 -3.16 24.89 14.03
CA ARG A 85 -4.56 25.04 14.41
C ARG A 85 -4.59 26.10 15.50
N SER A 86 -5.28 27.21 15.26
CA SER A 86 -5.59 28.17 16.32
C SER A 86 -6.27 27.43 17.48
N PRO A 87 -5.90 27.71 18.73
CA PRO A 87 -6.56 27.11 19.89
C PRO A 87 -8.06 27.41 19.82
N MET A 88 -8.88 26.43 20.17
CA MET A 88 -10.33 26.62 20.19
C MET A 88 -10.69 27.60 21.30
N MET A 89 -11.38 28.69 20.97
CA MET A 89 -11.96 29.59 21.96
C MET A 89 -13.00 28.83 22.79
N LEU A 90 -12.92 29.01 24.11
CA LEU A 90 -13.90 28.51 25.05
C LEU A 90 -15.13 29.44 25.00
N PRO A 91 -16.37 28.91 25.08
CA PRO A 91 -17.56 29.75 25.23
C PRO A 91 -17.62 30.35 26.64
N ASP A 92 -17.99 31.62 26.75
CA ASP A 92 -18.13 32.37 28.02
C ASP A 92 -19.47 32.07 28.74
N GLY A 93 -20.43 31.48 28.03
CA GLY A 93 -21.76 31.23 28.56
C GLY A 93 -22.56 30.16 27.83
N PRO A 94 -23.71 29.78 28.41
CA PRO A 94 -24.58 28.76 27.84
C PRO A 94 -25.08 29.15 26.44
N ASN A 95 -25.27 28.16 25.56
CA ASN A 95 -25.83 28.29 24.22
C ASN A 95 -24.96 29.10 23.21
N GLN A 96 -23.73 29.46 23.55
CA GLN A 96 -22.84 30.21 22.66
C GLN A 96 -22.11 29.32 21.63
N ARG A 97 -22.04 28.00 21.87
CA ARG A 97 -21.32 27.07 21.00
C ARG A 97 -22.11 25.81 20.70
N TRP A 98 -22.32 25.56 19.41
CA TRP A 98 -22.98 24.38 18.88
C TRP A 98 -22.00 23.64 17.98
N SER A 99 -21.87 22.34 18.18
CA SER A 99 -21.10 21.48 17.29
C SER A 99 -22.05 20.76 16.35
N LEU A 100 -21.70 20.77 15.07
CA LEU A 100 -22.41 20.02 14.03
C LEU A 100 -21.47 18.95 13.51
N ASP A 101 -21.90 17.69 13.61
CA ASP A 101 -21.25 16.59 12.94
C ASP A 101 -22.23 15.87 12.00
N PHE A 102 -21.68 14.89 11.29
CA PHE A 102 -22.47 14.02 10.44
C PHE A 102 -22.18 12.57 10.81
N VAL A 103 -23.25 11.80 10.96
CA VAL A 103 -23.19 10.36 11.10
C VAL A 103 -23.54 9.73 9.76
N SER A 104 -22.74 8.76 9.32
CA SER A 104 -23.03 7.98 8.13
C SER A 104 -23.34 6.56 8.56
N ASP A 105 -24.41 6.00 8.02
CA ASP A 105 -24.81 4.61 8.28
C ASP A 105 -25.42 3.98 7.02
N ALA A 106 -25.64 2.67 7.05
CA ALA A 106 -26.25 1.90 5.99
C ALA A 106 -27.50 1.17 6.51
N LEU A 107 -28.58 1.27 5.75
CA LEU A 107 -29.78 0.48 6.00
C LEU A 107 -29.53 -1.00 5.63
N ASN A 108 -30.37 -1.90 6.14
CA ASN A 108 -30.31 -3.34 5.85
C ASN A 108 -30.33 -3.67 4.34
N ASN A 109 -30.89 -2.79 3.52
CA ASN A 109 -30.94 -2.91 2.05
C ASN A 109 -29.70 -2.33 1.34
N GLY A 110 -28.63 -1.98 2.07
CA GLY A 110 -27.38 -1.46 1.53
C GLY A 110 -27.40 0.02 1.14
N ARG A 111 -28.54 0.71 1.25
CA ARG A 111 -28.61 2.16 0.99
C ARG A 111 -27.90 2.92 2.11
N ARG A 112 -26.91 3.72 1.72
CA ARG A 112 -26.18 4.59 2.64
C ARG A 112 -26.92 5.90 2.82
N PHE A 113 -26.98 6.39 4.05
CA PHE A 113 -27.50 7.71 4.36
C PHE A 113 -26.53 8.45 5.29
N ARG A 114 -26.66 9.77 5.31
CA ARG A 114 -25.86 10.66 6.15
C ARG A 114 -26.80 11.61 6.87
N SER A 115 -26.88 11.49 8.19
CA SER A 115 -27.67 12.37 9.04
C SER A 115 -26.79 13.45 9.64
N LYS A 116 -27.36 14.65 9.81
CA LYS A 116 -26.74 15.74 10.58
C LYS A 116 -27.11 15.56 12.05
N ARG A 117 -26.14 15.74 12.94
CA ARG A 117 -26.39 15.82 14.38
C ARG A 117 -25.79 17.11 14.90
N ALA A 118 -26.63 17.93 15.52
CA ALA A 118 -26.20 19.12 16.25
C ALA A 118 -26.21 18.79 17.75
N PHE A 119 -25.14 19.13 18.45
CA PHE A 119 -25.06 19.02 19.90
C PHE A 119 -24.49 20.29 20.48
N ARG A 120 -25.02 20.66 21.64
CA ARG A 120 -24.57 21.82 22.40
C ARG A 120 -23.19 21.50 23.01
N ALA A 121 -22.21 22.38 22.77
CA ALA A 121 -20.77 22.08 22.92
C ALA A 121 -20.10 22.89 24.03
N ASP A 122 -20.89 23.33 25.01
CA ASP A 122 -20.52 24.14 26.17
C ASP A 122 -20.57 23.35 27.50
N TYR A 123 -20.79 22.04 27.48
CA TYR A 123 -20.95 21.20 28.67
C TYR A 123 -19.67 20.81 29.44
N ALA A 124 -18.50 21.36 29.13
CA ALA A 124 -17.24 20.83 29.65
C ALA A 124 -16.54 21.66 30.73
N LEU A 125 -17.03 22.84 31.15
CA LEU A 125 -16.24 23.75 32.01
C LEU A 125 -17.03 24.47 33.12
N ILE A 126 -17.99 23.81 33.77
CA ILE A 126 -18.64 24.32 35.00
C ILE A 126 -18.37 23.37 36.18
N VAL A 127 -17.16 22.81 36.27
CA VAL A 127 -16.74 22.04 37.45
C VAL A 127 -15.28 22.34 37.76
N ASP A 128 -14.99 23.57 38.17
CA ASP A 128 -13.87 23.87 39.09
C ASP A 128 -13.98 25.33 39.57
N SER A 129 -14.79 25.54 40.61
CA SER A 129 -14.66 26.71 41.48
C SER A 129 -14.31 26.21 42.88
N PRO A 130 -13.04 26.18 43.30
CA PRO A 130 -12.70 25.98 44.70
C PRO A 130 -12.80 27.34 45.39
N SER A 131 -13.94 27.62 46.02
CA SER A 131 -14.06 28.76 46.93
C SER A 131 -14.88 28.39 48.15
N LEU A 132 -14.22 27.82 49.15
CA LEU A 132 -14.58 27.95 50.57
C LEU A 132 -13.27 28.01 51.38
N THR A 133 -12.78 29.24 51.56
CA THR A 133 -12.14 29.67 52.80
C THR A 133 -13.20 30.32 53.67
#